data_AF-A0A8T2M3J0-F1
#
_entry.id   AF-A0A8T2M3J0-F1
#
_cell.length_a   1.000
_cell.length_b   1.000
_cell.length_c   1.000
_cell.angle_alpha   90.00
_cell.angle_beta   90.00
_cell.angle_gamma   90.00
#
_symmetry.space_group_name_H-M   'P 1'
#
loop_
_entity.id
_entity.type
_entity.pdbx_description
1 polymer ?
#
loop_
_entity_poly.entity_id
_entity_poly.type
_entity_poly.pdbx_seq_one_letter_code
_entity_poly.pdbx_strand_id
1 'polypeptide(L)'
;MAWFRRCVVLLLLVQWVKQEDTGGWGRESSLNDEGECNIEVRDVNSITHTEFIREYAYTKPVILRGVTDNTKFRLLCSKDNLLREYSKKTVRLSTANTHSYRKVDVRFEEFVKVLLTPQSEDTLGSDTLYFFGDNNFTEWNSLFEEYKAPPYGLPYTSPAYSFGIAGPGTGVPFHWHGPGYSEVIYGRKRWFLYPPDHSPEFHPNYTTLSWLTQSYPLLETHNKPLECTIRPGEVLYFPDRWWHATLNLDTSVFISTFLG
;
A
#
# COMPACT_ATOMS: atom_id res chain seq x y z
N MET A 1 -63.04 26.80 -16.61
CA MET A 1 -61.56 26.87 -16.69
C MET A 1 -60.99 25.97 -15.61
N ALA A 2 -60.51 24.79 -15.99
CA ALA A 2 -59.95 23.80 -15.08
C ALA A 2 -58.48 24.13 -14.77
N TRP A 3 -58.13 24.18 -13.48
CA TRP A 3 -56.76 24.36 -13.01
C TRP A 3 -56.10 22.99 -12.82
N PHE A 4 -55.12 22.66 -13.64
CA PHE A 4 -54.24 21.50 -13.44
C PHE A 4 -53.15 21.86 -12.43
N ARG A 5 -53.16 21.23 -11.24
CA ARG A 5 -52.00 21.21 -10.34
C ARG A 5 -51.03 20.12 -10.80
N ARG A 6 -49.84 20.50 -11.26
CA ARG A 6 -48.72 19.57 -11.45
C ARG A 6 -48.09 19.27 -10.09
N CYS A 7 -48.22 18.03 -9.61
CA CYS A 7 -47.37 17.50 -8.54
C CYS A 7 -46.00 17.17 -9.15
N VAL A 8 -44.95 17.87 -8.71
CA VAL A 8 -43.57 17.49 -8.98
C VAL A 8 -43.16 16.50 -7.90
N VAL A 9 -42.99 15.23 -8.25
CA VAL A 9 -42.39 14.23 -7.38
C VAL A 9 -40.88 14.38 -7.50
N LEU A 10 -40.22 14.94 -6.47
CA LEU A 10 -38.78 14.85 -6.34
C LEU A 10 -38.40 13.41 -5.98
N LEU A 11 -37.86 12.67 -6.94
CA LEU A 11 -37.17 11.41 -6.69
C LEU A 11 -35.78 11.74 -6.11
N LEU A 12 -35.64 11.62 -4.79
CA LEU A 12 -34.34 11.62 -4.13
C LEU A 12 -33.64 10.29 -4.46
N LEU A 13 -32.67 10.32 -5.38
CA LEU A 13 -31.71 9.24 -5.60
C LEU A 13 -30.79 9.18 -4.38
N VAL A 14 -31.12 8.34 -3.40
CA VAL A 14 -30.18 7.96 -2.34
C VAL A 14 -29.14 7.04 -2.97
N GLN A 15 -27.98 7.60 -3.34
CA GLN A 15 -26.81 6.80 -3.65
C GLN A 15 -26.40 6.05 -2.37
N TRP A 16 -26.62 4.74 -2.36
CA TRP A 16 -26.02 3.84 -1.37
C TRP A 16 -24.51 3.83 -1.62
N VAL A 17 -23.77 4.64 -0.86
CA VAL A 17 -22.33 4.46 -0.74
C VAL A 17 -22.13 3.12 -0.04
N LYS A 18 -21.67 2.11 -0.77
CA LYS A 18 -21.23 0.84 -0.15
C LYS A 18 -20.19 1.20 0.90
N GLN A 19 -20.52 0.97 2.17
CA GLN A 19 -19.56 1.14 3.25
C GLN A 19 -18.42 0.15 3.01
N GLU A 20 -17.23 0.68 2.78
CA GLU A 20 -16.05 -0.11 2.49
C GLU A 20 -15.69 -0.93 3.74
N ASP A 21 -15.56 -2.25 3.57
CA ASP A 21 -15.22 -3.14 4.67
C ASP A 21 -13.75 -2.92 5.08
N THR A 22 -13.55 -2.40 6.29
CA THR A 22 -12.23 -2.07 6.83
C THR A 22 -11.58 -3.23 7.60
N GLY A 23 -12.26 -4.37 7.73
CA GLY A 23 -11.75 -5.52 8.47
C GLY A 23 -11.50 -5.25 9.96
N GLY A 24 -12.08 -4.18 10.51
CA GLY A 24 -11.87 -3.75 11.90
C GLY A 24 -10.60 -2.91 12.13
N TRP A 25 -9.85 -2.54 11.08
CA TRP A 25 -8.63 -1.73 11.20
C TRP A 25 -8.88 -0.23 11.39
N GLY A 26 -10.11 0.23 11.15
CA GLY A 26 -10.51 1.63 11.29
C GLY A 26 -10.09 2.52 10.12
N ARG A 27 -10.63 3.75 10.10
CA ARG A 27 -10.34 4.81 9.12
C ARG A 27 -9.98 6.13 9.79
N GLU A 28 -9.45 6.08 11.00
CA GLU A 28 -9.09 7.28 11.77
C GLU A 28 -7.83 7.94 11.21
N SER A 29 -7.95 8.51 10.02
CA SER A 29 -6.90 9.28 9.36
C SER A 29 -7.46 10.62 8.93
N SER A 30 -6.69 11.68 9.19
CA SER A 30 -6.92 13.02 8.63
C SER A 30 -6.43 13.14 7.18
N LEU A 31 -5.72 12.13 6.65
CA LEU A 31 -5.12 12.14 5.32
C LEU A 31 -6.15 11.76 4.25
N ASN A 32 -6.89 12.77 3.81
CA ASN A 32 -7.90 12.62 2.75
C ASN A 32 -7.36 12.91 1.34
N ASP A 33 -6.19 13.56 1.23
CA ASP A 33 -5.55 13.79 -0.07
C ASP A 33 -4.89 12.51 -0.60
N GLU A 34 -5.54 11.91 -1.58
CA GLU A 34 -5.03 10.72 -2.28
C GLU A 34 -4.05 11.05 -3.41
N GLY A 35 -3.85 12.33 -3.72
CA GLY A 35 -3.03 12.76 -4.84
C GLY A 35 -3.64 12.50 -6.20
N GLU A 36 -2.81 12.72 -7.22
CA GLU A 36 -3.12 12.32 -8.58
C GLU A 36 -2.93 10.80 -8.76
N CYS A 37 -3.49 10.26 -9.82
CA CYS A 37 -3.14 8.92 -10.29
C CYS A 37 -2.74 9.01 -11.76
N ASN A 38 -1.43 9.06 -12.00
CA ASN A 38 -0.85 9.16 -13.34
C ASN A 38 -0.07 7.89 -13.75
N ILE A 39 -0.15 6.84 -12.93
CA ILE A 39 0.33 5.49 -13.27
C ILE A 39 -0.72 4.79 -14.14
N GLU A 40 -0.27 4.11 -15.19
CA GLU A 40 -1.16 3.36 -16.07
C GLU A 40 -1.90 2.24 -15.30
N VAL A 41 -3.22 2.17 -15.48
CA VAL A 41 -4.07 1.15 -14.87
C VAL A 41 -4.58 0.19 -15.94
N ARG A 42 -4.43 -1.11 -15.71
CA ARG A 42 -4.83 -2.15 -16.65
C ARG A 42 -5.60 -3.26 -15.93
N ASP A 43 -6.60 -3.83 -16.60
CA ASP A 43 -7.29 -5.02 -16.12
C ASP A 43 -6.44 -6.26 -16.43
N VAL A 44 -6.34 -7.20 -15.50
CA VAL A 44 -5.53 -8.42 -15.70
C VAL A 44 -5.96 -9.21 -16.94
N ASN A 45 -7.25 -9.19 -17.30
CA ASN A 45 -7.77 -9.90 -18.47
C ASN A 45 -7.43 -9.19 -19.78
N SER A 46 -6.88 -7.98 -19.72
CA SER A 46 -6.51 -7.15 -20.87
C SER A 46 -5.02 -7.20 -21.21
N ILE A 47 -4.21 -7.96 -20.46
CA ILE A 47 -2.76 -8.07 -20.66
C ILE A 47 -2.38 -9.55 -20.72
N THR A 48 -1.54 -9.90 -21.70
CA THR A 48 -0.89 -11.21 -21.73
C THR A 48 0.44 -11.17 -20.96
N HIS A 49 0.94 -12.32 -20.48
CA HIS A 49 2.25 -12.35 -19.82
C HIS A 49 3.38 -11.86 -20.74
N THR A 50 3.35 -12.17 -22.04
CA THR A 50 4.32 -11.66 -23.01
C THR A 50 4.27 -10.14 -23.17
N GLU A 51 3.07 -9.57 -23.22
CA GLU A 51 2.88 -8.12 -23.24
C GLU A 51 3.40 -7.48 -21.95
N PHE A 52 3.12 -8.10 -20.79
CA PHE A 52 3.64 -7.62 -19.51
C PHE A 52 5.17 -7.55 -19.49
N ILE A 53 5.84 -8.61 -19.95
CA ILE A 53 7.30 -8.66 -20.04
C ILE A 53 7.84 -7.57 -20.98
N ARG A 54 7.19 -7.36 -22.13
CA ARG A 54 7.65 -6.40 -23.13
C ARG A 54 7.45 -4.95 -22.69
N GLU A 55 6.32 -4.64 -22.07
CA GLU A 55 5.88 -3.26 -21.85
C GLU A 55 6.16 -2.73 -20.44
N TYR A 56 6.19 -3.59 -19.43
CA TYR A 56 6.27 -3.16 -18.02
C TYR A 56 7.48 -3.73 -17.28
N ALA A 57 7.75 -5.03 -17.40
CA ALA A 57 8.71 -5.75 -16.54
C ALA A 57 10.09 -5.09 -16.36
N TYR A 58 10.56 -4.37 -17.38
CA TYR A 58 11.87 -3.72 -17.38
C TYR A 58 11.80 -2.23 -17.72
N THR A 59 10.59 -1.67 -17.84
CA THR A 59 10.39 -0.37 -18.48
C THR A 59 9.73 0.62 -17.55
N LYS A 60 8.54 0.30 -17.03
CA LYS A 60 7.71 1.27 -16.29
C LYS A 60 6.72 0.57 -15.34
N PRO A 61 6.28 1.25 -14.26
CA PRO A 61 5.28 0.73 -13.34
C PRO A 61 3.90 0.62 -13.99
N VAL A 62 3.06 -0.27 -13.44
CA VAL A 62 1.67 -0.46 -13.84
C VAL A 62 0.83 -0.86 -12.65
N ILE A 63 -0.42 -0.40 -12.60
CA ILE A 63 -1.42 -0.86 -11.64
C ILE A 63 -2.31 -1.88 -12.34
N LEU A 64 -2.43 -3.05 -11.73
CA LEU A 64 -3.21 -4.17 -12.22
C LEU A 64 -4.48 -4.32 -11.37
N ARG A 65 -5.63 -4.43 -12.04
CA ARG A 65 -6.94 -4.70 -11.41
C ARG A 65 -7.42 -6.10 -11.72
N GLY A 66 -8.15 -6.68 -10.77
CA GLY A 66 -8.77 -8.00 -10.93
C GLY A 66 -7.78 -9.16 -10.94
N VAL A 67 -6.56 -8.96 -10.40
CA VAL A 67 -5.41 -9.86 -10.56
C VAL A 67 -5.66 -11.25 -9.94
N THR A 68 -6.04 -11.29 -8.67
CA THR A 68 -6.19 -12.53 -7.90
C THR A 68 -7.40 -12.46 -6.97
N ASP A 69 -8.09 -13.58 -6.81
CA ASP A 69 -9.13 -13.71 -5.78
C ASP A 69 -8.48 -14.06 -4.44
N ASN A 70 -8.16 -13.00 -3.69
CA ASN A 70 -7.65 -13.01 -2.32
C ASN A 70 -8.77 -12.83 -1.28
N THR A 71 -10.04 -13.16 -1.58
CA THR A 71 -11.16 -12.97 -0.64
C THR A 71 -10.94 -13.67 0.71
N LYS A 72 -10.45 -14.92 0.68
CA LYS A 72 -10.13 -15.69 1.90
C LYS A 72 -8.95 -15.08 2.66
N PHE A 73 -7.86 -14.77 1.95
CA PHE A 73 -6.69 -14.12 2.53
C PHE A 73 -7.05 -12.79 3.22
N ARG A 74 -7.86 -11.97 2.54
CA ARG A 74 -8.39 -10.72 3.07
C ARG A 74 -9.19 -10.94 4.35
N LEU A 75 -10.11 -11.91 4.38
CA LEU A 75 -10.85 -12.24 5.59
C LEU A 75 -9.92 -12.63 6.75
N LEU A 76 -8.91 -13.47 6.49
CA LEU A 76 -7.92 -13.86 7.51
C LEU A 76 -7.10 -12.67 8.02
N CYS A 77 -6.88 -11.66 7.17
CA CYS A 77 -6.21 -10.41 7.51
C CYS A 77 -7.07 -9.41 8.29
N SER A 78 -8.32 -9.73 8.64
CA SER A 78 -9.12 -8.86 9.51
C SER A 78 -8.48 -8.75 10.91
N LYS A 79 -8.67 -7.62 11.58
CA LYS A 79 -8.07 -7.33 12.88
C LYS A 79 -8.37 -8.41 13.91
N ASP A 80 -9.61 -8.83 14.00
CA ASP A 80 -10.04 -9.86 14.96
C ASP A 80 -9.47 -11.23 14.63
N ASN A 81 -9.37 -11.59 13.35
CA ASN A 81 -8.79 -12.88 12.95
C ASN A 81 -7.28 -12.91 13.22
N LEU A 82 -6.56 -11.84 12.87
CA LEU A 82 -5.12 -11.77 13.16
C LEU A 82 -4.84 -11.74 14.66
N LEU A 83 -5.62 -10.99 15.46
CA LEU A 83 -5.46 -10.99 16.91
C LEU A 83 -5.78 -12.36 17.53
N ARG A 84 -6.80 -13.06 17.02
CA ARG A 84 -7.15 -14.40 17.51
C ARG A 84 -6.01 -15.39 17.29
N GLU A 85 -5.43 -15.39 16.10
CA GLU A 85 -4.42 -16.38 15.70
C GLU A 85 -3.00 -16.01 16.15
N TYR A 86 -2.62 -14.73 16.01
CA TYR A 86 -1.23 -14.29 16.13
C TYR A 86 -0.92 -13.43 17.36
N SER A 87 -1.90 -13.09 18.22
CA SER A 87 -1.72 -12.17 19.38
C SER A 87 -0.45 -12.41 20.20
N LYS A 88 -0.16 -13.67 20.52
CA LYS A 88 0.97 -14.09 21.37
C LYS A 88 2.29 -14.23 20.59
N LYS A 89 2.26 -14.20 19.27
CA LYS A 89 3.46 -14.35 18.43
C LYS A 89 4.28 -13.07 18.48
N THR A 90 5.60 -13.24 18.41
CA THR A 90 6.53 -12.12 18.28
C THR A 90 6.53 -11.63 16.84
N VAL A 91 6.44 -10.31 16.67
CA VAL A 91 6.67 -9.63 15.39
C VAL A 91 7.85 -8.69 15.51
N ARG A 92 8.62 -8.57 14.43
CA ARG A 92 9.73 -7.64 14.33
C ARG A 92 9.27 -6.37 13.63
N LEU A 93 9.33 -5.26 14.37
CA LEU A 93 9.02 -3.94 13.85
C LEU A 93 10.28 -3.28 13.29
N SER A 94 10.09 -2.50 12.24
CA SER A 94 11.12 -1.78 11.53
C SER A 94 10.90 -0.27 11.65
N THR A 95 11.99 0.48 11.64
CA THR A 95 11.91 1.95 11.53
C THR A 95 11.50 2.39 10.13
N ALA A 96 10.74 3.47 10.04
CA ALA A 96 10.17 4.00 8.79
C ALA A 96 11.16 4.79 7.92
N ASN A 97 12.40 5.00 8.35
CA ASN A 97 13.41 5.63 7.51
C ASN A 97 13.95 4.68 6.41
N THR A 98 14.64 5.26 5.42
CA THR A 98 15.11 4.61 4.18
C THR A 98 15.78 3.25 4.37
N HIS A 99 16.51 3.05 5.46
CA HIS A 99 17.27 1.82 5.72
C HIS A 99 16.73 0.97 6.88
N SER A 100 15.66 1.42 7.55
CA SER A 100 15.02 0.70 8.65
C SER A 100 15.99 0.15 9.72
N TYR A 101 17.02 0.93 10.09
CA TYR A 101 18.18 0.45 10.87
C TYR A 101 17.82 -0.18 12.21
N ARG A 102 16.85 0.39 12.92
CA ARG A 102 16.43 -0.12 14.24
C ARG A 102 15.30 -1.13 14.05
N LYS A 103 15.48 -2.29 14.70
CA LYS A 103 14.49 -3.36 14.79
C LYS A 103 14.06 -3.56 16.24
N VAL A 104 12.78 -3.79 16.47
CA VAL A 104 12.22 -4.01 17.81
C VAL A 104 11.27 -5.20 17.76
N ASP A 105 11.50 -6.19 18.60
CA ASP A 105 10.64 -7.36 18.71
C ASP A 105 9.60 -7.14 19.81
N VAL A 106 8.32 -7.27 19.47
CA VAL A 106 7.19 -7.11 20.40
C VAL A 106 6.15 -8.21 20.18
N ARG A 107 5.20 -8.39 21.11
CA ARG A 107 4.04 -9.24 20.85
C ARG A 107 3.11 -8.58 19.83
N PHE A 108 2.52 -9.36 18.93
CA PHE A 108 1.59 -8.84 17.93
C PHE A 108 0.42 -8.06 18.56
N GLU A 109 -0.11 -8.53 19.68
CA GLU A 109 -1.17 -7.82 20.41
C GLU A 109 -0.74 -6.43 20.91
N GLU A 110 0.52 -6.30 21.34
CA GLU A 110 1.09 -5.06 21.86
C GLU A 110 1.27 -4.07 20.72
N PHE A 111 1.79 -4.55 19.59
CA PHE A 111 1.87 -3.76 18.37
C PHE A 111 0.50 -3.22 17.96
N VAL A 112 -0.50 -4.09 17.78
CA VAL A 112 -1.84 -3.70 17.27
C VAL A 112 -2.60 -2.79 18.23
N LYS A 113 -2.45 -2.96 19.55
CA LYS A 113 -3.24 -2.22 20.55
C LYS A 113 -2.57 -0.95 21.04
N VAL A 114 -1.25 -0.86 20.96
CA VAL A 114 -0.47 0.22 21.62
C VAL A 114 0.39 0.99 20.62
N LEU A 115 1.10 0.30 19.73
CA LEU A 115 2.11 0.93 18.86
C LEU A 115 1.60 1.29 17.47
N LEU A 116 0.49 0.68 17.03
CA LEU A 116 -0.14 0.95 15.74
C LEU A 116 -0.95 2.24 15.81
N THR A 117 -0.26 3.38 15.75
CA THR A 117 -0.83 4.73 15.83
C THR A 117 -0.52 5.53 14.58
N PRO A 118 -1.29 6.60 14.29
CA PRO A 118 -0.94 7.54 13.24
C PRO A 118 0.41 8.23 13.50
N GLN A 119 1.17 8.48 12.44
CA GLN A 119 2.40 9.27 12.47
C GLN A 119 2.09 10.75 12.24
N SER A 120 2.62 11.63 13.08
CA SER A 120 2.54 13.07 12.88
C SER A 120 3.61 13.57 11.90
N GLU A 121 3.43 14.78 11.36
CA GLU A 121 4.37 15.38 10.40
C GLU A 121 5.74 15.71 11.00
N ASP A 122 5.79 16.01 12.30
CA ASP A 122 6.98 16.37 13.06
C ASP A 122 7.79 15.14 13.56
N THR A 123 7.21 13.94 13.45
CA THR A 123 7.89 12.70 13.84
C THR A 123 8.92 12.28 12.77
N LEU A 124 10.14 11.96 13.20
CA LEU A 124 11.17 11.42 12.32
C LEU A 124 10.87 9.96 11.94
N GLY A 125 11.33 9.54 10.76
CA GLY A 125 11.15 8.15 10.31
C GLY A 125 11.87 7.15 11.20
N SER A 126 12.96 7.57 11.85
CA SER A 126 13.71 6.77 12.84
C SER A 126 12.95 6.50 14.14
N ASP A 127 11.92 7.30 14.44
CA ASP A 127 11.13 7.19 15.67
C ASP A 127 9.78 6.50 15.43
N THR A 128 9.48 6.19 14.16
CA THR A 128 8.26 5.50 13.75
C THR A 128 8.53 4.02 13.54
N LEU A 129 7.78 3.16 14.23
CA LEU A 129 7.84 1.71 14.09
C LEU A 129 6.62 1.17 13.34
N TYR A 130 6.83 0.27 12.40
CA TYR A 130 5.74 -0.45 11.73
C TYR A 130 6.16 -1.88 11.38
N PHE A 131 5.18 -2.77 11.20
CA PHE A 131 5.43 -4.18 10.92
C PHE A 131 5.58 -4.38 9.41
N PHE A 132 6.80 -4.66 8.94
CA PHE A 132 7.12 -4.94 7.53
C PHE A 132 8.53 -5.53 7.39
N GLY A 133 8.77 -6.29 6.31
CA GLY A 133 10.08 -6.82 5.92
C GLY A 133 10.43 -8.15 6.58
N ASP A 134 10.56 -8.15 7.91
CA ASP A 134 11.12 -9.27 8.68
C ASP A 134 10.05 -10.22 9.23
N ASN A 135 9.18 -10.73 8.36
CA ASN A 135 8.16 -11.68 8.79
C ASN A 135 8.81 -13.04 9.14
N ASN A 136 8.34 -13.67 10.22
CA ASN A 136 8.71 -15.05 10.54
C ASN A 136 7.85 -16.02 9.71
N PHE A 137 8.37 -16.45 8.56
CA PHE A 137 7.63 -17.31 7.62
C PHE A 137 7.20 -18.65 8.22
N THR A 138 7.95 -19.20 9.18
CA THR A 138 7.54 -20.44 9.85
C THR A 138 6.30 -20.22 10.70
N GLU A 139 6.28 -19.14 11.48
CA GLU A 139 5.16 -18.81 12.38
C GLU A 139 3.94 -18.29 11.64
N TRP A 140 4.13 -17.65 10.48
CA TRP A 140 3.08 -17.03 9.67
C TRP A 140 2.72 -17.84 8.42
N ASN A 141 3.27 -19.04 8.25
CA ASN A 141 3.11 -19.87 7.04
C ASN A 141 1.65 -20.07 6.65
N SER A 142 0.79 -20.38 7.63
CA SER A 142 -0.64 -20.62 7.39
C SER A 142 -1.38 -19.43 6.78
N LEU A 143 -0.90 -18.20 7.02
CA LEU A 143 -1.46 -17.02 6.37
C LEU A 143 -0.91 -16.87 4.95
N PHE A 144 0.39 -17.11 4.75
CA PHE A 144 1.06 -16.92 3.47
C PHE A 144 0.67 -17.96 2.42
N GLU A 145 0.33 -19.18 2.82
CA GLU A 145 -0.21 -20.23 1.92
C GLU A 145 -1.56 -19.84 1.31
N GLU A 146 -2.30 -18.92 1.94
CA GLU A 146 -3.61 -18.47 1.47
C GLU A 146 -3.51 -17.29 0.49
N TYR A 147 -2.35 -16.65 0.40
CA TYR A 147 -2.13 -15.53 -0.51
C TYR A 147 -1.87 -16.02 -1.94
N LYS A 148 -2.65 -15.49 -2.88
CA LYS A 148 -2.43 -15.69 -4.31
C LYS A 148 -1.69 -14.49 -4.87
N ALA A 149 -0.43 -14.69 -5.22
CA ALA A 149 0.42 -13.67 -5.84
C ALA A 149 0.01 -13.39 -7.29
N PRO A 150 0.33 -12.20 -7.82
CA PRO A 150 0.13 -11.85 -9.23
C PRO A 150 0.74 -12.88 -10.20
N PRO A 151 0.07 -13.20 -11.32
CA PRO A 151 0.48 -14.31 -12.20
C PRO A 151 1.69 -13.98 -13.10
N TYR A 152 2.15 -12.73 -13.11
CA TYR A 152 3.21 -12.26 -14.01
C TYR A 152 4.61 -12.44 -13.40
N GLY A 153 5.11 -13.67 -13.36
CA GLY A 153 6.49 -13.94 -12.91
C GLY A 153 7.55 -13.38 -13.86
N LEU A 154 8.77 -13.13 -13.36
CA LEU A 154 9.91 -12.77 -14.20
C LEU A 154 10.87 -13.96 -14.37
N PRO A 155 11.52 -14.10 -15.54
CA PRO A 155 12.54 -15.12 -15.75
C PRO A 155 13.64 -15.06 -14.67
N TYR A 156 14.05 -16.23 -14.17
CA TYR A 156 15.14 -16.39 -13.19
C TYR A 156 14.92 -15.70 -11.83
N THR A 157 13.68 -15.38 -11.48
CA THR A 157 13.33 -14.82 -10.17
C THR A 157 12.50 -15.81 -9.37
N SER A 158 12.54 -15.68 -8.04
CA SER A 158 11.63 -16.38 -7.13
C SER A 158 10.87 -15.37 -6.27
N PRO A 159 9.56 -15.58 -6.04
CA PRO A 159 8.77 -14.67 -5.21
C PRO A 159 9.16 -14.80 -3.73
N ALA A 160 9.39 -13.67 -3.09
CA ALA A 160 9.54 -13.56 -1.64
C ALA A 160 8.48 -12.60 -1.09
N TYR A 161 7.67 -13.05 -0.13
CA TYR A 161 6.60 -12.23 0.42
C TYR A 161 7.09 -11.29 1.51
N SER A 162 6.43 -10.15 1.65
CA SER A 162 6.57 -9.31 2.83
C SER A 162 5.23 -8.72 3.19
N PHE A 163 4.66 -9.24 4.27
CA PHE A 163 3.41 -8.80 4.84
C PHE A 163 3.63 -7.66 5.83
N GLY A 164 2.74 -6.70 5.84
CA GLY A 164 2.84 -5.57 6.73
C GLY A 164 1.52 -4.99 7.20
N ILE A 165 1.62 -4.34 8.35
CA ILE A 165 0.55 -3.57 8.96
C ILE A 165 1.17 -2.26 9.44
N ALA A 166 0.56 -1.15 9.08
CA ALA A 166 1.11 0.17 9.38
C ALA A 166 0.00 1.20 9.64
N GLY A 167 0.30 2.17 10.51
CA GLY A 167 -0.64 3.24 10.85
C GLY A 167 -0.71 4.32 9.76
N PRO A 168 -1.74 5.18 9.77
CA PRO A 168 -1.82 6.33 8.87
C PRO A 168 -0.59 7.26 9.00
N GLY A 169 -0.19 7.90 7.91
CA GLY A 169 0.95 8.82 7.88
C GLY A 169 2.32 8.15 7.87
N THR A 170 2.39 6.84 8.15
CA THR A 170 3.62 6.06 8.06
C THR A 170 3.94 5.68 6.62
N GLY A 171 5.18 5.33 6.34
CA GLY A 171 5.61 4.82 5.04
C GLY A 171 7.13 4.80 4.93
N VAL A 172 7.65 4.42 3.77
CA VAL A 172 9.10 4.39 3.53
C VAL A 172 9.48 5.50 2.55
N PRO A 173 10.48 6.34 2.87
CA PRO A 173 11.03 7.33 1.95
C PRO A 173 11.60 6.69 0.69
N PHE A 174 12.05 7.52 -0.25
CA PHE A 174 12.59 7.03 -1.51
C PHE A 174 13.76 6.05 -1.30
N HIS A 175 13.63 4.89 -1.93
CA HIS A 175 14.67 3.87 -2.01
C HIS A 175 14.43 3.06 -3.30
N TRP A 176 15.30 2.10 -3.58
CA TRP A 176 15.12 1.16 -4.68
C TRP A 176 15.71 -0.20 -4.31
N HIS A 177 15.23 -1.23 -5.00
CA HIS A 177 15.72 -2.60 -4.94
C HIS A 177 15.23 -3.35 -6.20
N GLY A 178 15.28 -4.68 -6.16
CA GLY A 178 14.73 -5.54 -7.20
C GLY A 178 13.25 -5.29 -7.50
N PRO A 179 12.74 -5.81 -8.62
CA PRO A 179 11.34 -5.64 -9.02
C PRO A 179 10.38 -6.29 -8.02
N GLY A 180 9.14 -5.83 -8.00
CA GLY A 180 8.14 -6.41 -7.11
C GLY A 180 6.71 -5.92 -7.33
N TYR A 181 5.82 -6.58 -6.62
CA TYR A 181 4.41 -6.24 -6.53
C TYR A 181 4.08 -5.70 -5.14
N SER A 182 3.11 -4.79 -5.05
CA SER A 182 2.48 -4.37 -3.80
C SER A 182 0.96 -4.41 -3.92
N GLU A 183 0.32 -5.12 -2.99
CA GLU A 183 -1.14 -5.24 -2.88
C GLU A 183 -1.58 -4.71 -1.51
N VAL A 184 -2.65 -3.90 -1.52
CA VAL A 184 -3.31 -3.44 -0.29
C VAL A 184 -4.50 -4.35 -0.01
N ILE A 185 -4.58 -4.87 1.21
CA ILE A 185 -5.65 -5.78 1.66
C ILE A 185 -6.75 -5.01 2.40
N TYR A 186 -6.32 -4.06 3.23
CA TYR A 186 -7.16 -3.08 3.92
C TYR A 186 -6.45 -1.73 3.93
N GLY A 187 -7.22 -0.64 3.87
CA GLY A 187 -6.69 0.72 3.88
C GLY A 187 -6.34 1.23 2.48
N ARG A 188 -5.51 2.27 2.42
CA ARG A 188 -5.08 2.94 1.18
C ARG A 188 -3.61 3.30 1.30
N LYS A 189 -2.86 3.08 0.22
CA LYS A 189 -1.42 3.34 0.17
C LYS A 189 -1.07 4.17 -1.06
N ARG A 190 -0.54 5.38 -0.85
CA ARG A 190 -0.02 6.24 -1.90
C ARG A 190 1.43 5.86 -2.22
N TRP A 191 1.71 5.77 -3.51
CA TRP A 191 3.03 5.47 -4.04
C TRP A 191 3.53 6.66 -4.86
N PHE A 192 4.84 6.89 -4.77
CA PHE A 192 5.56 7.89 -5.56
C PHE A 192 6.74 7.19 -6.20
N LEU A 193 6.93 7.31 -7.52
CA LEU A 193 7.94 6.59 -8.25
C LEU A 193 8.70 7.50 -9.23
N TYR A 194 10.01 7.26 -9.34
CA TYR A 194 10.86 7.83 -10.38
C TYR A 194 11.60 6.72 -11.13
N PRO A 195 11.88 6.90 -12.43
CA PRO A 195 12.71 5.97 -13.17
C PRO A 195 14.14 5.95 -12.61
N PRO A 196 14.92 4.87 -12.84
CA PRO A 196 16.25 4.70 -12.23
C PRO A 196 17.26 5.82 -12.54
N ASP A 197 17.12 6.47 -13.69
CA ASP A 197 17.97 7.57 -14.17
C ASP A 197 17.55 8.95 -13.63
N HIS A 198 16.45 9.03 -12.90
CA HIS A 198 15.96 10.25 -12.26
C HIS A 198 15.95 10.08 -10.74
N SER A 199 17.07 10.45 -10.11
CA SER A 199 17.16 10.44 -8.64
C SER A 199 16.25 11.51 -8.04
N PRO A 200 15.35 11.15 -7.10
CA PRO A 200 14.57 12.13 -6.36
C PRO A 200 15.46 12.94 -5.41
N GLU A 201 15.08 14.20 -5.16
CA GLU A 201 15.61 14.98 -4.05
C GLU A 201 14.81 14.68 -2.78
N PHE A 202 15.47 14.10 -1.78
CA PHE A 202 14.87 13.79 -0.49
C PHE A 202 15.95 13.65 0.59
N HIS A 203 15.54 13.79 1.85
CA HIS A 203 16.40 13.51 2.99
C HIS A 203 16.09 12.12 3.56
N PRO A 204 17.07 11.20 3.69
CA PRO A 204 16.81 9.78 3.98
C PRO A 204 16.23 9.49 5.37
N ASN A 205 16.32 10.46 6.30
CA ASN A 205 15.73 10.37 7.64
C ASN A 205 14.39 11.10 7.78
N TYR A 206 13.97 11.88 6.78
CA TYR A 206 12.64 12.50 6.79
C TYR A 206 11.61 11.49 6.32
N THR A 207 10.41 11.60 6.86
CA THR A 207 9.30 10.70 6.51
C THR A 207 8.74 11.06 5.14
N THR A 208 8.12 10.10 4.46
CA THR A 208 7.38 10.39 3.23
C THR A 208 6.29 11.44 3.46
N LEU A 209 5.68 11.45 4.65
CA LEU A 209 4.69 12.45 5.04
C LEU A 209 5.31 13.86 5.07
N SER A 210 6.43 14.05 5.77
CA SER A 210 7.13 15.34 5.82
C SER A 210 7.59 15.79 4.43
N TRP A 211 8.12 14.86 3.61
CA TRP A 211 8.47 15.17 2.22
C TRP A 211 7.25 15.61 1.40
N LEU A 212 6.11 14.91 1.55
CA LEU A 212 4.88 15.24 0.84
C LEU A 212 4.32 16.60 1.25
N THR A 213 4.41 16.98 2.53
CA THR A 213 3.86 18.26 2.98
C THR A 213 4.81 19.44 2.74
N GLN A 214 6.12 19.22 2.77
CA GLN A 214 7.11 20.31 2.74
C GLN A 214 7.86 20.43 1.41
N SER A 215 8.18 19.31 0.75
CA SER A 215 9.02 19.29 -0.46
C SER A 215 8.20 19.13 -1.74
N TYR A 216 7.27 18.17 -1.77
CA TYR A 216 6.44 17.89 -2.95
C TYR A 216 5.71 19.13 -3.52
N PRO A 217 5.13 20.06 -2.72
CA PRO A 217 4.46 21.25 -3.26
C PRO A 217 5.41 22.24 -3.94
N LEU A 218 6.71 22.14 -3.66
CA LEU A 218 7.75 23.01 -4.22
C LEU A 218 8.37 22.45 -5.52
N LEU A 219 8.04 21.21 -5.89
CA LEU A 219 8.57 20.58 -7.09
C LEU A 219 7.99 21.23 -8.34
N GLU A 220 8.85 21.52 -9.31
CA GLU A 220 8.42 21.84 -10.66
C GLU A 220 7.66 20.66 -11.28
N THR A 221 6.71 20.94 -12.18
CA THR A 221 5.85 19.90 -12.79
C THR A 221 6.66 18.75 -13.39
N HIS A 222 7.81 19.03 -14.01
CA HIS A 222 8.67 18.02 -14.63
C HIS A 222 9.49 17.20 -13.62
N ASN A 223 9.60 17.66 -12.38
CA ASN A 223 10.26 16.98 -11.27
C ASN A 223 9.25 16.25 -10.37
N LYS A 224 7.95 16.24 -10.70
CA LYS A 224 6.97 15.47 -9.95
C LYS A 224 7.08 13.97 -10.26
N PRO A 225 6.84 13.09 -9.28
CA PRO A 225 6.90 11.65 -9.47
C PRO A 225 5.72 11.15 -10.31
N LEU A 226 5.86 9.93 -10.83
CA LEU A 226 4.67 9.11 -11.06
C LEU A 226 4.04 8.78 -9.70
N GLU A 227 2.74 8.93 -9.57
CA GLU A 227 2.04 8.66 -8.33
C GLU A 227 0.66 8.07 -8.55
N CYS A 228 0.23 7.29 -7.57
CA CYS A 228 -1.15 6.87 -7.43
C CYS A 228 -1.39 6.33 -6.02
N THR A 229 -2.62 6.46 -5.53
CA THR A 229 -3.10 5.74 -4.36
C THR A 229 -3.74 4.43 -4.77
N ILE A 230 -3.14 3.32 -4.32
CA ILE A 230 -3.70 1.98 -4.48
C ILE A 230 -4.57 1.58 -3.28
N ARG A 231 -5.60 0.79 -3.56
CA ARG A 231 -6.64 0.36 -2.62
C ARG A 231 -6.96 -1.14 -2.81
N PRO A 232 -7.81 -1.75 -1.95
CA PRO A 232 -8.07 -3.19 -2.03
C PRO A 232 -8.56 -3.64 -3.41
N GLY A 233 -7.92 -4.68 -3.94
CA GLY A 233 -8.16 -5.21 -5.29
C GLY A 233 -7.28 -4.61 -6.39
N GLU A 234 -6.38 -3.69 -6.05
CA GLU A 234 -5.36 -3.14 -6.94
C GLU A 234 -3.96 -3.62 -6.54
N VAL A 235 -3.15 -3.95 -7.54
CA VAL A 235 -1.76 -4.36 -7.36
C VAL A 235 -0.86 -3.44 -8.15
N LEU A 236 0.07 -2.76 -7.49
CA LEU A 236 1.13 -2.02 -8.16
C LEU A 236 2.28 -2.97 -8.50
N TYR A 237 2.74 -2.94 -9.74
CA TYR A 237 4.04 -3.47 -10.13
C TYR A 237 5.05 -2.33 -10.27
N PHE A 238 6.27 -2.51 -9.73
CA PHE A 238 7.40 -1.63 -9.95
C PHE A 238 8.60 -2.43 -10.52
N PRO A 239 9.27 -1.94 -11.58
CA PRO A 239 10.43 -2.62 -12.16
C PRO A 239 11.69 -2.50 -11.30
N ASP A 240 12.73 -3.23 -11.70
CA ASP A 240 14.05 -3.19 -11.06
C ASP A 240 14.59 -1.76 -10.97
N ARG A 241 15.18 -1.40 -9.82
CA ARG A 241 15.84 -0.12 -9.53
C ARG A 241 14.98 1.14 -9.63
N TRP A 242 13.67 1.01 -9.81
CA TRP A 242 12.79 2.17 -9.75
C TRP A 242 12.81 2.76 -8.34
N TRP A 243 13.09 4.06 -8.24
CA TRP A 243 12.96 4.79 -6.99
C TRP A 243 11.50 4.78 -6.58
N HIS A 244 11.22 4.46 -5.33
CA HIS A 244 9.86 4.51 -4.81
C HIS A 244 9.81 4.92 -3.35
N ALA A 245 8.82 5.75 -3.03
CA ALA A 245 8.40 6.08 -1.68
C ALA A 245 6.93 5.68 -1.48
N THR A 246 6.56 5.39 -0.24
CA THR A 246 5.21 4.99 0.13
C THR A 246 4.65 5.81 1.28
N LEU A 247 3.33 5.97 1.31
CA LEU A 247 2.59 6.60 2.39
C LEU A 247 1.27 5.85 2.63
N ASN A 248 1.07 5.32 3.83
CA ASN A 248 -0.20 4.72 4.23
C ASN A 248 -1.16 5.85 4.61
N LEU A 249 -2.26 5.99 3.86
CA LEU A 249 -3.28 7.02 4.12
C LEU A 249 -4.27 6.58 5.19
N ASP A 250 -4.44 5.27 5.39
CA ASP A 250 -5.22 4.68 6.47
C ASP A 250 -4.35 3.70 7.26
N THR A 251 -4.89 3.13 8.35
CA THR A 251 -4.35 1.89 8.89
C THR A 251 -4.41 0.84 7.79
N SER A 252 -3.23 0.44 7.32
CA SER A 252 -3.10 -0.34 6.09
C SER A 252 -2.54 -1.71 6.39
N VAL A 253 -3.21 -2.73 5.86
CA VAL A 253 -2.70 -4.11 5.80
C VAL A 253 -2.33 -4.36 4.35
N PHE A 254 -1.11 -4.80 4.10
CA PHE A 254 -0.59 -4.93 2.75
C PHE A 254 0.39 -6.10 2.66
N ILE A 255 0.63 -6.55 1.45
CA ILE A 255 1.62 -7.57 1.15
C ILE A 255 2.39 -7.17 -0.11
N SER A 256 3.70 -7.37 -0.05
CA SER A 256 4.58 -7.19 -1.21
C SER A 256 5.11 -8.55 -1.66
N THR A 257 5.32 -8.70 -2.95
CA THR A 257 6.00 -9.86 -3.54
C THR A 257 7.25 -9.36 -4.24
N PHE A 258 8.41 -9.58 -3.64
CA PHE A 258 9.70 -9.25 -4.24
C PHE A 258 10.12 -10.36 -5.20
N LEU A 259 10.67 -9.98 -6.34
CA LEU A 259 11.12 -10.88 -7.39
C LEU A 259 12.64 -10.81 -7.47
N GLY A 260 13.29 -11.55 -6.57
CA GLY A 260 14.74 -11.63 -6.44
C GLY A 260 15.34 -12.90 -7.03
#